data_AF-A0AA35STX6-F1
#
_entry.id   AF-A0AA35STX6-F1
#
_cell.length_a   1.000
_cell.length_b   1.000
_cell.length_c   1.000
_cell.angle_alpha   90.00
_cell.angle_beta   90.00
_cell.angle_gamma   90.00
#
_symmetry.space_group_name_H-M   'P 1'
#
loop_
_entity.id
_entity.type
_entity.pdbx_description
1 polymer ?
#
loop_
_entity_poly.entity_id
_entity_poly.type
_entity_poly.pdbx_seq_one_letter_code
_entity_poly.pdbx_strand_id
1 'polypeptide(L)'
;MDLRRYVRRATELWAKQGKLGGALVRAVCSHTAHLPHQKAAWTLLAEMSQYVAPSLDTNFVYDNWKQHSSVVSMETTAPLVQILTVIGNAAKNLAKVAREDMRDEIVSMLETFKVPPVVIQAAITTLSQICESLTRSREGYQAAVDNWCVPLLKKCELYLTSLIEDNSPTSSSA
;
A
#
# COMPACT_ATOMS: atom_id res chain seq x y z
N MET A 1 23.40 0.91 -8.97
CA MET A 1 23.53 1.99 -7.95
C MET A 1 22.15 2.33 -7.42
N ASP A 2 21.89 2.10 -6.14
CA ASP A 2 20.56 2.31 -5.55
C ASP A 2 20.27 3.79 -5.30
N LEU A 3 19.81 4.51 -6.34
CA LEU A 3 19.30 5.89 -6.21
C LEU A 3 18.29 6.01 -5.06
N ARG A 4 17.44 4.99 -4.88
CA ARG A 4 16.49 4.91 -3.77
C ARG A 4 17.17 4.93 -2.40
N ARG A 5 18.30 4.24 -2.22
CA ARG A 5 19.07 4.24 -0.97
C ARG A 5 19.63 5.63 -0.66
N TYR A 6 20.12 6.33 -1.68
CA TYR A 6 20.60 7.72 -1.52
C TYR A 6 19.47 8.67 -1.18
N VAL A 7 18.32 8.57 -1.86
CA VAL A 7 17.13 9.39 -1.57
C VAL A 7 16.64 9.13 -0.14
N ARG A 8 16.58 7.86 0.30
CA ARG A 8 16.23 7.51 1.68
C ARG A 8 17.19 8.14 2.69
N ARG A 9 18.49 8.10 2.42
CA ARG A 9 19.49 8.72 3.31
C ARG A 9 19.38 10.25 3.31
N ALA A 10 19.09 10.86 2.16
CA ALA A 10 18.90 12.30 2.04
C ALA A 10 17.66 12.76 2.82
N THR A 11 16.53 12.05 2.68
CA THR A 11 15.29 12.35 3.41
C THR A 11 15.47 12.19 4.91
N GLU A 12 16.19 11.17 5.37
CA GLU A 12 16.57 11.01 6.79
C GLU A 12 17.38 12.21 7.31
N LEU A 13 18.39 12.66 6.55
CA LEU A 13 19.21 13.82 6.92
C LEU A 13 18.39 15.11 6.92
N TRP A 14 17.52 15.31 5.93
CA TRP A 14 16.65 16.48 5.86
C TRP A 14 15.62 16.50 6.98
N ALA A 15 15.10 15.33 7.40
CA ALA A 15 14.22 15.22 8.56
C ALA A 15 14.93 15.68 9.83
N LYS A 16 16.15 15.19 10.07
CA LYS A 16 17.00 15.59 11.21
C LYS A 16 17.36 17.08 11.21
N GLN A 17 17.43 17.68 10.03
CA GLN A 17 17.71 19.11 9.86
C GLN A 17 16.45 20.00 9.87
N GLY A 18 15.26 19.43 10.06
CA GLY A 18 13.99 20.18 10.00
C GLY A 18 13.65 20.73 8.61
N LYS A 19 14.28 20.21 7.55
CA LYS A 19 14.12 20.69 6.17
C LYS A 19 12.89 20.09 5.47
N LEU A 20 12.30 19.03 6.03
CA LEU A 20 11.06 18.44 5.53
C LEU A 20 9.82 19.22 6.02
N GLY A 21 9.77 20.52 5.70
CA GLY A 21 8.65 21.38 6.08
C GLY A 21 7.43 21.19 5.18
N GLY A 22 6.26 21.65 5.66
CA GLY A 22 4.99 21.52 4.92
C GLY A 22 4.98 22.14 3.52
N ALA A 23 5.79 23.17 3.27
CA ALA A 23 5.95 23.75 1.93
C ALA A 23 6.57 22.76 0.92
N LEU A 24 7.59 22.01 1.35
CA LEU A 24 8.21 20.98 0.53
C LEU A 24 7.23 19.83 0.28
N VAL A 25 6.51 19.39 1.31
CA VAL A 25 5.49 18.34 1.20
C VAL A 25 4.42 18.73 0.18
N ARG A 26 3.86 19.94 0.28
CA ARG A 26 2.87 20.45 -0.68
C ARG A 26 3.43 20.55 -2.10
N ALA A 27 4.66 21.01 -2.26
CA ALA A 27 5.31 21.06 -3.57
C ALA A 27 5.50 19.66 -4.16
N VAL A 28 5.86 18.65 -3.36
CA VAL A 28 5.97 17.27 -3.85
C VAL A 28 4.58 16.72 -4.23
N CYS A 29 3.57 16.92 -3.38
CA CYS A 29 2.19 16.53 -3.67
C CYS A 29 1.64 17.16 -4.95
N SER A 30 1.95 18.44 -5.24
CA SER A 30 1.46 19.06 -6.48
C SER A 30 2.04 18.42 -7.74
N HIS A 31 3.19 17.74 -7.64
CA HIS A 31 3.83 17.07 -8.78
C HIS A 31 3.43 15.59 -8.92
N THR A 32 2.62 15.03 -8.01
CA THR A 32 2.11 13.65 -8.15
C THR A 32 0.97 13.54 -9.17
N ALA A 33 0.28 14.63 -9.47
CA ALA A 33 -0.84 14.66 -10.42
C ALA A 33 -0.39 14.89 -11.88
N HIS A 34 0.85 15.32 -12.11
CA HIS A 34 1.29 15.79 -13.43
C HIS A 34 2.50 14.99 -13.96
N LEU A 35 2.40 14.55 -15.22
CA LEU A 35 3.55 14.07 -15.99
C LEU A 35 4.48 15.24 -16.34
N PRO A 36 5.79 15.01 -16.49
CA PRO A 36 6.52 13.73 -16.43
C PRO A 36 7.01 13.36 -15.02
N HIS A 37 6.78 14.21 -14.02
CA HIS A 37 7.43 14.12 -12.71
C HIS A 37 6.71 13.21 -11.70
N GLN A 38 5.48 12.78 -12.00
CA GLN A 38 4.64 11.93 -11.13
C GLN A 38 5.41 10.78 -10.45
N LYS A 39 6.13 9.95 -11.21
CA LYS A 39 6.85 8.78 -10.65
C LYS A 39 7.91 9.18 -9.64
N ALA A 40 8.67 10.24 -9.94
CA ALA A 40 9.72 10.76 -9.06
C ALA A 40 9.11 11.40 -7.81
N ALA A 41 8.01 12.16 -7.97
CA ALA A 41 7.27 12.77 -6.87
C ALA A 41 6.72 11.71 -5.90
N TRP A 42 6.07 10.66 -6.41
CA TRP A 42 5.58 9.56 -5.58
C TRP A 42 6.68 8.82 -4.84
N THR A 43 7.80 8.56 -5.52
CA THR A 43 8.95 7.89 -4.91
C THR A 43 9.54 8.75 -3.79
N LEU A 44 9.73 10.04 -4.03
CA LEU A 44 10.23 10.98 -3.01
C LEU A 44 9.26 11.08 -1.82
N LEU A 45 7.95 11.16 -2.10
CA LEU A 45 6.92 11.21 -1.08
C LEU A 45 6.89 9.93 -0.22
N ALA A 46 7.06 8.76 -0.83
CA ALA A 46 7.15 7.49 -0.11
C ALA A 46 8.36 7.42 0.83
N GLU A 47 9.51 7.96 0.44
CA GLU A 47 10.70 8.01 1.31
C GLU A 47 10.57 9.07 2.42
N MET A 48 9.87 10.18 2.15
CA MET A 48 9.61 11.25 3.12
C MET A 48 8.50 10.93 4.12
N SER A 49 7.49 10.13 3.73
CA SER A 49 6.21 9.96 4.45
C SER A 49 6.39 9.53 5.90
N GLN A 50 7.36 8.68 6.21
CA GLN A 50 7.70 8.28 7.58
C GLN A 50 8.06 9.45 8.51
N TYR A 51 8.52 10.58 7.96
CA TYR A 51 8.91 11.78 8.71
C TYR A 51 7.87 12.91 8.64
N VAL A 52 7.10 12.97 7.55
CA VAL A 52 6.17 14.08 7.27
C VAL A 52 4.71 13.71 7.46
N ALA A 53 4.41 12.49 7.92
CA ALA A 53 3.04 12.00 8.06
C ALA A 53 2.09 12.95 8.84
N PRO A 54 2.49 13.66 9.92
CA PRO A 54 1.60 14.62 10.57
C PRO A 54 1.20 15.83 9.70
N SER A 55 1.99 16.14 8.67
CA SER A 55 1.74 17.23 7.71
C SER A 55 1.16 16.75 6.39
N LEU A 56 0.93 15.45 6.24
CA LEU A 56 0.40 14.87 5.03
C LEU A 56 -1.12 14.94 5.06
N ASP A 57 -1.71 15.51 4.00
CA ASP A 57 -3.16 15.53 3.84
C ASP A 57 -3.65 14.09 3.60
N THR A 58 -4.47 13.61 4.52
CA THR A 58 -5.03 12.25 4.47
C THR A 58 -6.01 12.08 3.33
N ASN A 59 -6.73 13.15 2.96
CA ASN A 59 -7.68 13.13 1.84
C ASN A 59 -6.92 12.98 0.53
N PHE A 60 -5.81 13.71 0.36
CA PHE A 60 -4.93 13.58 -0.80
C PHE A 60 -4.47 12.13 -1.01
N VAL A 61 -4.07 11.43 0.05
CA VAL A 61 -3.63 10.02 -0.06
C VAL A 61 -4.79 9.11 -0.45
N TYR A 62 -5.96 9.31 0.15
CA TYR A 62 -7.15 8.50 -0.09
C TYR A 62 -7.70 8.69 -1.52
N ASP A 63 -7.77 9.93 -2.00
CA ASP A 63 -8.24 10.25 -3.36
C ASP A 63 -7.32 9.61 -4.42
N ASN A 64 -6.00 9.70 -4.21
CA ASN A 64 -5.04 9.08 -5.11
C ASN A 64 -5.10 7.55 -5.06
N TRP A 65 -5.34 6.96 -3.88
CA TRP A 65 -5.59 5.54 -3.76
C TRP A 65 -6.82 5.12 -4.59
N LYS A 66 -7.96 5.78 -4.44
CA LYS A 66 -9.18 5.48 -5.21
C LYS A 66 -8.96 5.59 -6.72
N GLN A 67 -8.23 6.61 -7.15
CA GLN A 67 -7.92 6.81 -8.56
C GLN A 67 -7.05 5.70 -9.17
N HIS A 68 -6.07 5.17 -8.42
CA HIS A 68 -5.09 4.21 -8.94
C HIS A 68 -5.46 2.74 -8.68
N SER A 69 -6.29 2.47 -7.68
CA SER A 69 -6.74 1.11 -7.33
C SER A 69 -7.87 0.60 -8.23
N SER A 70 -8.64 1.48 -8.87
CA SER A 70 -9.76 1.08 -9.74
C SER A 70 -9.32 0.36 -11.02
N VAL A 71 -8.12 0.69 -11.53
CA VAL A 71 -7.54 0.08 -12.74
C VAL A 71 -6.07 -0.22 -12.49
N VAL A 72 -5.77 -1.46 -12.13
CA VAL A 72 -4.38 -1.91 -11.98
C VAL A 72 -3.82 -2.29 -13.35
N SER A 73 -2.90 -1.48 -13.87
CA SER A 73 -2.23 -1.65 -15.16
C SER A 73 -0.71 -1.49 -14.99
N MET A 74 0.06 -1.72 -16.06
CA MET A 74 1.50 -1.51 -16.04
C MET A 74 1.88 -0.06 -15.67
N GLU A 75 1.07 0.91 -16.08
CA GLU A 75 1.28 2.33 -15.82
C GLU A 75 0.94 2.73 -14.38
N THR A 76 -0.12 2.16 -13.81
CA THR A 76 -0.57 2.48 -12.45
C THR A 76 0.13 1.66 -11.36
N THR A 77 0.77 0.54 -11.71
CA THR A 77 1.47 -0.35 -10.77
C THR A 77 2.52 0.38 -9.94
N ALA A 78 3.40 1.18 -10.57
CA ALA A 78 4.47 1.86 -9.85
C ALA A 78 3.94 2.96 -8.91
N PRO A 79 3.07 3.89 -9.35
CA PRO A 79 2.39 4.83 -8.45
C PRO A 79 1.65 4.14 -7.31
N LEU A 80 0.91 3.05 -7.59
CA LEU A 80 0.12 2.32 -6.59
C LEU A 80 0.98 1.75 -5.47
N VAL A 81 2.15 1.18 -5.80
CA VAL A 81 3.13 0.71 -4.79
C VAL A 81 3.62 1.86 -3.90
N GLN A 82 3.88 3.04 -4.49
CA GLN A 82 4.32 4.20 -3.70
C GLN A 82 3.17 4.75 -2.83
N ILE A 83 1.94 4.80 -3.34
CA ILE A 83 0.75 5.20 -2.58
C ILE A 83 0.56 4.28 -1.37
N LEU A 84 0.60 2.96 -1.57
CA LEU A 84 0.55 1.97 -0.49
C LEU A 84 1.66 2.20 0.55
N THR A 85 2.88 2.46 0.09
CA THR A 85 4.01 2.79 0.98
C THR A 85 3.74 4.06 1.80
N VAL A 86 3.17 5.09 1.19
CA VAL A 86 2.78 6.34 1.88
C VAL A 86 1.69 6.09 2.91
N ILE A 87 0.65 5.32 2.57
CA ILE A 87 -0.44 4.93 3.48
C ILE A 87 0.13 4.22 4.70
N GLY A 88 0.96 3.20 4.47
CA GLY A 88 1.53 2.39 5.53
C GLY A 88 2.43 3.19 6.48
N ASN A 89 3.27 4.07 5.93
CA ASN A 89 4.12 4.97 6.72
C ASN A 89 3.30 6.02 7.49
N ALA A 90 2.18 6.47 6.94
CA ALA A 90 1.30 7.44 7.58
C ALA A 90 0.29 6.81 8.55
N ALA A 91 0.13 5.49 8.57
CA ALA A 91 -0.94 4.79 9.27
C ALA A 91 -1.12 5.23 10.74
N LYS A 92 -0.04 5.39 11.50
CA LYS A 92 -0.08 5.82 12.91
C LYS A 92 -0.70 7.21 13.13
N ASN A 93 -0.72 8.05 12.10
CA ASN A 93 -1.26 9.41 12.14
C ASN A 93 -2.70 9.50 11.59
N LEU A 94 -3.21 8.42 11.00
CA LEU A 94 -4.58 8.36 10.50
C LEU A 94 -5.56 8.13 11.66
N ALA A 95 -6.75 8.71 11.54
CA ALA A 95 -7.86 8.40 12.42
C ALA A 95 -8.14 6.89 12.41
N LYS A 96 -8.63 6.33 13.52
CA LYS A 96 -8.88 4.90 13.65
C LYS A 96 -9.81 4.37 12.54
N VAL A 97 -10.93 5.08 12.31
CA VAL A 97 -11.92 4.73 11.27
C VAL A 97 -11.27 4.68 9.90
N ALA A 98 -10.51 5.71 9.51
CA ALA A 98 -9.82 5.76 8.23
C ALA A 98 -8.82 4.61 8.02
N ARG A 99 -8.20 4.11 9.10
CA ARG A 99 -7.33 2.93 9.04
C ARG A 99 -8.09 1.63 8.82
N GLU A 100 -9.23 1.48 9.48
CA GLU A 100 -10.10 0.31 9.34
C GLU A 100 -10.68 0.27 7.92
N ASP A 101 -11.17 1.39 7.40
CA ASP A 101 -11.66 1.53 6.03
C ASP A 101 -10.56 1.18 5.02
N MET A 102 -9.36 1.75 5.18
CA MET A 102 -8.24 1.49 4.28
C MET A 102 -7.79 0.03 4.32
N ARG A 103 -7.79 -0.61 5.50
CA ARG A 103 -7.51 -2.04 5.62
C ARG A 103 -8.52 -2.84 4.78
N ASP A 104 -9.80 -2.58 4.93
CA ASP A 104 -10.86 -3.33 4.27
C ASP A 104 -10.82 -3.16 2.74
N GLU A 105 -10.47 -1.96 2.27
CA GLU A 105 -10.25 -1.70 0.84
C GLU A 105 -9.04 -2.45 0.26
N ILE A 106 -7.91 -2.46 0.97
CA ILE A 106 -6.72 -3.18 0.51
C ILE A 106 -6.99 -4.68 0.49
N VAL A 107 -7.70 -5.21 1.49
CA VAL A 107 -8.12 -6.62 1.53
C VAL A 107 -9.04 -6.93 0.34
N SER A 108 -10.08 -6.12 0.12
CA SER A 108 -11.00 -6.30 -1.01
C SER A 108 -10.28 -6.30 -2.36
N MET A 109 -9.28 -5.42 -2.54
CA MET A 109 -8.43 -5.40 -3.73
C MET A 109 -7.65 -6.72 -3.90
N LEU A 110 -7.05 -7.27 -2.83
CA LEU A 110 -6.32 -8.53 -2.88
C LEU A 110 -7.22 -9.73 -3.21
N GLU A 111 -8.46 -9.71 -2.73
CA GLU A 111 -9.45 -10.76 -3.02
C GLU A 111 -9.88 -10.81 -4.50
N THR A 112 -9.59 -9.78 -5.29
CA THR A 112 -9.87 -9.80 -6.73
C THR A 112 -8.95 -10.76 -7.51
N PHE A 113 -7.80 -11.15 -6.93
CA PHE A 113 -6.75 -11.96 -7.56
C PHE A 113 -6.24 -11.44 -8.92
N LYS A 114 -6.45 -10.15 -9.22
CA LYS A 114 -6.04 -9.51 -10.50
C LYS A 114 -4.81 -8.61 -10.39
N VAL A 115 -4.14 -8.65 -9.25
CA VAL A 115 -3.13 -7.67 -8.85
C VAL A 115 -1.72 -8.23 -9.06
N PRO A 116 -0.76 -7.47 -9.63
CA PRO A 116 0.60 -7.94 -9.83
C PRO A 116 1.34 -8.27 -8.51
N PRO A 117 2.29 -9.21 -8.50
CA PRO A 117 3.03 -9.61 -7.29
C PRO A 117 3.70 -8.47 -6.52
N VAL A 118 4.23 -7.46 -7.23
CA VAL A 118 4.87 -6.29 -6.59
C VAL A 118 3.87 -5.45 -5.79
N VAL A 119 2.63 -5.35 -6.27
CA VAL A 119 1.55 -4.63 -5.57
C VAL A 119 1.04 -5.47 -4.41
N ILE A 120 0.94 -6.81 -4.57
CA ILE A 120 0.60 -7.72 -3.47
C ILE A 120 1.58 -7.57 -2.31
N GLN A 121 2.88 -7.56 -2.59
CA GLN A 121 3.90 -7.36 -1.55
C GLN A 121 3.72 -6.02 -0.83
N ALA A 122 3.51 -4.93 -1.59
CA ALA A 122 3.29 -3.61 -1.00
C ALA A 122 1.99 -3.55 -0.16
N ALA A 123 0.93 -4.19 -0.63
CA ALA A 123 -0.35 -4.28 0.06
C ALA A 123 -0.23 -5.03 1.38
N ILE A 124 0.42 -6.19 1.40
CA ILE A 124 0.66 -6.98 2.62
C ILE A 124 1.49 -6.16 3.63
N THR A 125 2.58 -5.52 3.18
CA THR A 125 3.38 -4.65 4.05
C THR A 125 2.55 -3.51 4.64
N THR A 126 1.69 -2.89 3.82
CA THR A 126 0.80 -1.80 4.25
C THR A 126 -0.23 -2.29 5.27
N LEU A 127 -0.85 -3.46 5.05
CA LEU A 127 -1.78 -4.09 5.98
C LEU A 127 -1.12 -4.37 7.33
N SER A 128 0.11 -4.91 7.34
CA SER A 128 0.86 -5.12 8.58
C SER A 128 1.11 -3.81 9.34
N GLN A 129 1.50 -2.73 8.64
CA GLN A 129 1.69 -1.41 9.26
C GLN A 129 0.39 -0.83 9.82
N ILE A 130 -0.74 -1.03 9.13
CA ILE A 130 -2.07 -0.63 9.62
C ILE A 130 -2.43 -1.45 10.88
N CYS A 131 -2.27 -2.77 10.86
CA CYS A 131 -2.50 -3.64 12.03
C CYS A 131 -1.63 -3.23 13.23
N GLU A 132 -0.35 -2.96 13.00
CA GLU A 132 0.57 -2.45 14.04
C GLU A 132 0.08 -1.12 14.61
N SER A 133 -0.45 -0.23 13.76
CA SER A 133 -0.97 1.06 14.22
C SER A 133 -2.25 0.94 15.06
N LEU A 134 -3.11 -0.03 14.75
CA LEU A 134 -4.41 -0.24 15.40
C LEU A 134 -4.29 -0.95 16.75
N THR A 135 -3.14 -1.58 17.01
CA THR A 135 -2.94 -2.48 18.14
C THR A 135 -1.84 -1.96 19.06
N ARG A 136 -1.91 -2.31 20.35
CA ARG A 136 -0.91 -1.91 21.36
C ARG A 136 -0.14 -3.08 21.95
N SER A 137 -0.52 -4.31 21.60
CA SER A 137 0.09 -5.55 22.09
C SER A 137 0.35 -6.51 20.94
N ARG A 138 1.25 -7.47 21.18
CA ARG A 138 1.61 -8.50 20.20
C ARG A 138 0.42 -9.40 19.88
N GLU A 139 -0.38 -9.73 20.89
CA GLU A 139 -1.57 -10.56 20.75
C GLU A 139 -2.64 -9.85 19.92
N GLY A 140 -2.83 -8.55 20.15
CA GLY A 140 -3.73 -7.72 19.37
C GLY A 140 -3.30 -7.62 17.90
N TYR A 141 -2.00 -7.44 17.65
CA TYR A 141 -1.44 -7.44 16.29
C TYR A 141 -1.70 -8.76 15.57
N GLN A 142 -1.42 -9.89 16.22
CA GLN A 142 -1.62 -11.22 15.63
C GLN A 142 -3.10 -11.44 15.30
N ALA A 143 -4.01 -11.13 16.23
CA ALA A 143 -5.45 -11.23 15.99
C ALA A 143 -5.91 -10.33 14.84
N ALA A 144 -5.36 -9.11 14.73
CA ALA A 144 -5.68 -8.20 13.65
C ALA A 144 -5.17 -8.71 12.29
N VAL A 145 -4.01 -9.36 12.25
CA VAL A 145 -3.48 -10.00 11.03
C VAL A 145 -4.31 -11.23 10.65
N ASP A 146 -4.59 -12.10 11.61
CA ASP A 146 -5.36 -13.33 11.38
C ASP A 146 -6.76 -13.02 10.82
N ASN A 147 -7.38 -11.93 11.29
CA ASN A 147 -8.71 -11.50 10.85
C ASN A 147 -8.83 -11.31 9.33
N TRP A 148 -7.80 -10.78 8.67
CA TRP A 148 -7.82 -10.60 7.20
C TRP A 148 -7.05 -11.69 6.46
N CYS A 149 -5.95 -12.19 7.03
CA CYS A 149 -5.07 -13.14 6.37
C CYS A 149 -5.71 -14.53 6.25
N VAL A 150 -6.35 -15.02 7.31
CA VAL A 150 -6.96 -16.36 7.30
C VAL A 150 -8.10 -16.47 6.27
N PRO A 151 -9.05 -15.53 6.19
CA PRO A 151 -10.07 -15.57 5.14
C PRO A 151 -9.48 -15.46 3.73
N LEU A 152 -8.46 -14.61 3.53
CA LEU A 152 -7.81 -14.45 2.23
C LEU A 152 -7.12 -15.75 1.79
N LEU A 153 -6.38 -16.42 2.67
CA LEU A 153 -5.73 -17.70 2.37
C LEU A 153 -6.74 -18.78 2.01
N LYS A 154 -7.88 -18.84 2.71
CA LYS A 154 -8.97 -19.76 2.36
C LYS A 154 -9.52 -19.47 0.95
N LYS A 155 -9.67 -18.20 0.57
CA LYS A 155 -10.08 -17.83 -0.79
C LYS A 155 -9.02 -18.24 -1.83
N CYS A 156 -7.73 -18.08 -1.52
CA CYS A 156 -6.65 -18.57 -2.38
C CYS A 156 -6.72 -20.09 -2.57
N GLU A 157 -6.91 -20.84 -1.49
CA GLU A 157 -7.04 -22.30 -1.52
C GLU A 157 -8.22 -22.73 -2.39
N LEU A 158 -9.41 -22.14 -2.17
CA LEU A 158 -10.61 -22.44 -2.97
C LEU A 158 -10.40 -22.14 -4.46
N TYR A 159 -9.76 -21.01 -4.78
CA TYR A 159 -9.46 -20.63 -6.16
C TYR A 159 -8.47 -21.60 -6.83
N LEU A 160 -7.44 -22.06 -6.10
CA LEU A 160 -6.50 -23.05 -6.61
C LEU A 160 -7.17 -24.41 -6.82
N THR A 161 -8.04 -24.84 -5.90
CA THR A 161 -8.80 -26.07 -6.03
C THR A 161 -9.72 -26.04 -7.25
N SER A 162 -10.45 -24.95 -7.48
CA SER A 162 -11.32 -24.84 -8.66
C SER A 162 -10.54 -24.92 -9.98
N LEU A 163 -9.33 -24.34 -10.02
CA LEU A 163 -8.46 -24.46 -11.19
C LEU A 163 -7.99 -25.91 -11.41
N ILE A 164 -7.72 -26.67 -10.35
CA ILE A 164 -7.31 -28.07 -10.46
C ILE A 164 -8.46 -28.94 -10.97
N GLU A 165 -9.67 -28.70 -10.46
CA GLU A 165 -10.89 -29.41 -10.86
C GLU A 165 -11.25 -29.14 -12.33
N ASP A 166 -11.19 -27.87 -12.77
CA ASP A 166 -11.43 -27.48 -14.16
C ASP A 166 -10.39 -28.06 -15.15
N ASN A 167 -9.16 -28.29 -14.69
CA ASN A 167 -8.09 -28.89 -15.48
C ASN A 167 -8.01 -30.41 -15.36
N SER A 168 -8.91 -31.05 -14.60
CA SER A 168 -8.99 -32.51 -14.58
C SER A 168 -9.58 -32.99 -15.91
N PRO A 169 -8.87 -33.85 -16.68
CA PRO A 169 -9.45 -34.40 -17.90
C PRO A 169 -10.67 -35.22 -17.47
N THR A 170 -11.86 -34.79 -17.89
CA THR A 170 -13.05 -35.63 -17.84
C THR A 170 -12.68 -36.98 -18.40
N SER A 171 -12.59 -37.99 -17.54
CA SER A 171 -12.52 -39.38 -17.95
C SER A 171 -13.78 -39.65 -18.76
N SER A 172 -13.66 -39.53 -20.08
CA SER A 172 -14.65 -39.96 -21.05
C SER A 172 -14.74 -41.47 -20.96
N SER A 173 -15.64 -41.96 -20.10
CA SER A 173 -16.19 -43.30 -20.16
C SER A 173 -17.48 -43.26 -20.98
N ALA A 174 -17.40 -43.72 -22.23
CA ALA A 174 -18.40 -44.51 -22.94
C ALA A 174 -17.86 -44.86 -24.34
#